data_AF-A0A1Q7R976-F1
#
_entry.id   AF-A0A1Q7R976-F1
#
_cell.length_a   1.000
_cell.length_b   1.000
_cell.length_c   1.000
_cell.angle_alpha   90.00
_cell.angle_beta   90.00
_cell.angle_gamma   90.00
#
_symmetry.space_group_name_H-M   'P 1'
#
loop_
_entity.id
_entity.type
_entity.pdbx_description
1 polymer ?
#
loop_
_entity_poly.entity_id
_entity_poly.type
_entity_poly.pdbx_seq_one_letter_code
_entity_poly.pdbx_strand_id
1 'polypeptide(L)'
;MTRGSRTASVLPFGDRGLVVEFADELSTEISGCVRALSRRLHDAPGVVEVVPTLRSLLLIIDPLTADRNRLAGTALQLLQNLRPDQDGAGRLIELPVVYGGDAGPDLADVAKMSGLTTREAIELHSRQDYQVLMVGFAPGFPYLGIVAASLRSPRLRVPRTRVPAGSVGIADALTGVYPLSTPGGWRLIGRTPQIIYDPRRPDPILLRPGDHVRFVPVTSALFPEIPLGSPGLVEPTGRPAMEVRDAGLYTTVQDLGRTGSRSLGLPSAGAMDPAALQLA
;
A
#
# COMPACT_ATOMS: atom_id res chain seq x y z
N MET A 1 -15.51 -31.78 -7.03
CA MET A 1 -15.90 -30.38 -7.29
C MET A 1 -14.97 -29.48 -6.49
N THR A 2 -13.89 -29.02 -7.12
CA THR A 2 -12.95 -28.04 -6.56
C THR A 2 -13.72 -26.74 -6.29
N ARG A 3 -13.87 -26.36 -5.02
CA ARG A 3 -14.37 -25.02 -4.66
C ARG A 3 -13.41 -24.02 -5.32
N GLY A 4 -13.91 -23.24 -6.28
CA GLY A 4 -13.08 -22.30 -7.02
C GLY A 4 -12.47 -21.25 -6.09
N SER A 5 -11.25 -20.82 -6.43
CA SER A 5 -10.44 -19.75 -5.80
C SER A 5 -11.21 -18.43 -5.55
N ARG A 6 -12.41 -18.26 -6.12
CA ARG A 6 -13.27 -17.07 -6.02
C ARG A 6 -14.32 -17.10 -4.90
N THR A 7 -14.30 -18.08 -4.00
CA THR A 7 -15.25 -18.10 -2.88
C THR A 7 -14.95 -16.92 -1.95
N ALA A 8 -15.96 -16.11 -1.64
CA ALA A 8 -15.83 -14.95 -0.76
C ALA A 8 -16.91 -14.94 0.32
N SER A 9 -16.56 -14.45 1.50
CA SER A 9 -17.47 -14.19 2.62
C SER A 9 -17.63 -12.69 2.82
N VAL A 10 -18.77 -12.29 3.39
CA VAL A 10 -19.02 -10.90 3.78
C VAL A 10 -19.23 -10.87 5.29
N LEU A 11 -18.39 -10.13 5.99
CA LEU A 11 -18.26 -10.15 7.45
C LEU A 11 -18.34 -8.73 8.03
N PRO A 12 -18.99 -8.53 9.18
CA PRO A 12 -18.93 -7.24 9.88
C PRO A 12 -17.51 -6.98 10.40
N PHE A 13 -17.11 -5.71 10.44
CA PHE A 13 -15.80 -5.27 10.97
C PHE A 13 -15.97 -4.05 11.87
N GLY A 14 -16.14 -4.30 13.17
CA GLY A 14 -16.54 -3.26 14.13
C GLY A 14 -17.89 -2.62 13.78
N ASP A 15 -18.10 -1.42 14.31
CA ASP A 15 -19.40 -0.73 14.18
C ASP A 15 -19.58 -0.02 12.83
N ARG A 16 -18.46 0.25 12.15
CA ARG A 16 -18.40 1.07 10.91
C ARG A 16 -17.81 0.34 9.72
N GLY A 17 -17.64 -0.97 9.79
CA GLY A 17 -16.96 -1.73 8.74
C GLY A 17 -17.75 -2.93 8.25
N LEU A 18 -17.58 -3.20 6.96
CA LEU A 18 -17.98 -4.44 6.30
C LEU A 18 -16.79 -4.93 5.47
N VAL A 19 -16.36 -6.17 5.67
CA VAL A 19 -15.26 -6.77 4.93
C VAL A 19 -15.79 -7.83 3.99
N VAL A 20 -15.38 -7.75 2.73
CA VAL A 20 -15.52 -8.85 1.77
C VAL A 20 -14.18 -9.57 1.70
N GLU A 21 -14.14 -10.82 2.10
CA GLU A 21 -12.92 -11.61 2.21
C GLU A 21 -12.94 -12.76 1.19
N PHE A 22 -11.92 -12.84 0.33
CA PHE A 22 -11.73 -13.96 -0.59
C PHE A 22 -10.88 -15.06 0.06
N ALA A 23 -10.90 -16.26 -0.54
CA ALA A 23 -10.12 -17.41 -0.13
C ALA A 23 -8.63 -17.07 0.15
N ASP A 24 -8.01 -17.80 1.06
CA ASP A 24 -6.65 -17.55 1.54
C ASP A 24 -5.58 -18.01 0.53
N GLU A 25 -5.55 -17.33 -0.62
CA GLU A 25 -4.63 -17.57 -1.72
C GLU A 25 -4.16 -16.22 -2.27
N LEU A 26 -2.84 -16.06 -2.44
CA LEU A 26 -2.30 -14.89 -3.14
C LEU A 26 -2.41 -15.12 -4.66
N SER A 27 -3.27 -14.35 -5.31
CA SER A 27 -3.49 -14.43 -6.75
C SER A 27 -3.73 -13.05 -7.34
N THR A 28 -3.14 -12.79 -8.51
CA THR A 28 -3.43 -11.59 -9.32
C THR A 28 -4.91 -11.54 -9.72
N GLU A 29 -5.54 -12.71 -9.91
CA GLU A 29 -6.96 -12.84 -10.21
C GLU A 29 -7.83 -12.38 -9.03
N ILE A 30 -7.50 -12.81 -7.80
CA ILE A 30 -8.22 -12.39 -6.59
C ILE A 30 -8.04 -10.88 -6.37
N SER A 31 -6.82 -10.36 -6.48
CA SER A 31 -6.57 -8.91 -6.40
C SER A 31 -7.36 -8.16 -7.47
N GLY A 32 -7.47 -8.70 -8.69
CA GLY A 32 -8.34 -8.18 -9.75
C GLY A 32 -9.83 -8.18 -9.38
N CYS A 33 -10.32 -9.22 -8.72
CA CYS A 33 -11.69 -9.24 -8.18
C CYS A 33 -11.88 -8.18 -7.09
N VAL A 34 -10.95 -8.04 -6.16
CA VAL A 34 -10.99 -7.00 -5.10
C VAL A 34 -11.06 -5.61 -5.73
N ARG A 35 -10.23 -5.30 -6.73
CA ARG A 35 -10.28 -4.02 -7.45
C ARG A 35 -11.61 -3.82 -8.18
N ALA A 36 -12.09 -4.84 -8.89
CA ALA A 36 -13.36 -4.76 -9.60
C ALA A 36 -14.54 -4.50 -8.64
N LEU A 37 -14.55 -5.16 -7.48
CA LEU A 37 -15.57 -4.99 -6.46
C LEU A 37 -15.46 -3.61 -5.80
N SER A 38 -14.23 -3.15 -5.51
CA SER A 38 -13.95 -1.81 -4.99
C SER A 38 -14.56 -0.73 -5.87
N ARG A 39 -14.35 -0.78 -7.19
CA ARG A 39 -14.96 0.18 -8.14
C ARG A 39 -16.49 0.16 -8.12
N ARG A 40 -17.10 -1.02 -7.99
CA ARG A 40 -18.57 -1.16 -8.00
C ARG A 40 -19.23 -0.71 -6.70
N LEU A 41 -18.50 -0.75 -5.59
CA LEU A 41 -18.99 -0.38 -4.25
C LEU A 41 -18.50 1.00 -3.79
N HIS A 42 -17.65 1.68 -4.57
CA HIS A 42 -17.07 2.98 -4.22
C HIS A 42 -18.16 4.01 -3.87
N ASP A 43 -19.16 4.14 -4.74
CA ASP A 43 -20.24 5.12 -4.61
C ASP A 43 -21.53 4.49 -4.04
N ALA A 44 -21.45 3.31 -3.43
CA ALA A 44 -22.63 2.67 -2.86
C ALA A 44 -23.19 3.51 -1.68
N PRO A 45 -24.52 3.68 -1.55
CA PRO A 45 -25.11 4.50 -0.49
C PRO A 45 -24.63 4.09 0.91
N GLY A 46 -24.18 5.09 1.68
CA GLY A 46 -23.69 4.90 3.05
C GLY A 46 -22.23 4.40 3.14
N VAL A 47 -21.56 4.13 2.01
CA VAL A 47 -20.11 3.89 1.99
C VAL A 47 -19.37 5.22 2.08
N VAL A 48 -18.49 5.34 3.07
CA VAL A 48 -17.61 6.49 3.30
C VAL A 48 -16.29 6.30 2.58
N GLU A 49 -15.75 5.08 2.59
CA GLU A 49 -14.47 4.77 1.96
C GLU A 49 -14.35 3.28 1.65
N VAL A 50 -13.66 2.97 0.56
CA VAL A 50 -13.32 1.59 0.16
C VAL A 50 -11.81 1.39 0.23
N VAL A 51 -11.39 0.33 0.91
CA VAL A 51 -9.98 0.01 1.15
C VAL A 51 -9.68 -1.39 0.61
N PRO A 52 -9.24 -1.51 -0.66
CA PRO A 52 -8.84 -2.77 -1.24
C PRO A 52 -7.50 -3.25 -0.68
N THR A 53 -7.38 -4.55 -0.42
CA THR A 53 -6.13 -5.22 -0.06
C THR A 53 -5.80 -6.34 -1.06
N LEU A 54 -4.82 -7.19 -0.76
CA LEU A 54 -4.45 -8.33 -1.63
C LEU A 54 -5.62 -9.28 -1.91
N ARG A 55 -6.43 -9.59 -0.88
CA ARG A 55 -7.50 -10.59 -0.95
C ARG A 55 -8.78 -10.21 -0.19
N SER A 56 -8.91 -8.96 0.22
CA SER A 56 -10.12 -8.47 0.88
C SER A 56 -10.40 -7.03 0.52
N LEU A 57 -11.66 -6.62 0.68
CA LEU A 57 -12.12 -5.26 0.53
C LEU A 57 -12.78 -4.83 1.84
N LEU A 58 -12.24 -3.82 2.51
CA LEU A 58 -12.92 -3.16 3.62
C LEU A 58 -13.77 -2.00 3.07
N LEU A 59 -15.05 -2.00 3.40
CA LEU A 59 -15.96 -0.87 3.23
C LEU A 59 -16.10 -0.21 4.59
N ILE A 60 -15.69 1.06 4.68
CA ILE A 60 -16.00 1.91 5.82
C ILE A 60 -17.35 2.55 5.52
N ILE A 61 -18.29 2.42 6.45
CA ILE A 61 -19.66 2.91 6.31
C ILE A 61 -19.99 3.95 7.37
N ASP A 62 -20.96 4.80 7.04
CA ASP A 62 -21.62 5.67 8.01
C ASP A 62 -22.83 4.92 8.59
N PRO A 63 -22.80 4.50 9.86
CA PRO A 63 -23.87 3.70 10.46
C PRO A 63 -25.20 4.45 10.58
N LEU A 64 -25.20 5.78 10.45
CA LEU A 64 -26.42 6.59 10.49
C LEU A 64 -27.18 6.59 9.16
N THR A 65 -26.48 6.33 8.06
CA THR A 65 -27.04 6.41 6.70
C THR A 65 -27.00 5.06 5.97
N ALA A 66 -26.14 4.13 6.38
CA ALA A 66 -25.95 2.83 5.75
C ALA A 66 -26.82 1.74 6.39
N ASP A 67 -27.52 0.96 5.56
CA ASP A 67 -28.01 -0.36 5.95
C ASP A 67 -26.92 -1.41 5.63
N ARG A 68 -26.22 -1.86 6.69
CA ARG A 68 -25.12 -2.83 6.57
C ARG A 68 -25.57 -4.16 5.96
N ASN A 69 -26.78 -4.63 6.26
CA ASN A 69 -27.28 -5.90 5.73
C ASN A 69 -27.61 -5.78 4.25
N ARG A 70 -28.21 -4.66 3.85
CA ARG A 70 -28.46 -4.36 2.43
C ARG A 70 -27.15 -4.27 1.65
N LEU A 71 -26.15 -3.56 2.18
CA LEU A 71 -24.84 -3.45 1.54
C LEU A 71 -24.14 -4.82 1.42
N ALA A 72 -24.25 -5.67 2.44
CA ALA A 72 -23.75 -7.04 2.39
C ALA A 72 -24.45 -7.87 1.31
N GLY A 73 -25.78 -7.76 1.19
CA GLY A 73 -26.55 -8.38 0.11
C GLY A 73 -26.12 -7.90 -1.27
N THR A 74 -25.89 -6.59 -1.44
CA THR A 74 -25.36 -6.01 -2.68
C THR A 74 -23.97 -6.56 -3.01
N ALA A 75 -23.06 -6.64 -2.03
CA ALA A 75 -21.73 -7.22 -2.25
C ALA A 75 -21.81 -8.69 -2.69
N LEU A 76 -22.64 -9.51 -2.03
CA LEU A 76 -22.89 -10.91 -2.40
C LEU A 76 -23.46 -11.06 -3.81
N GLN A 77 -24.40 -10.19 -4.20
CA GLN A 77 -24.96 -10.20 -5.55
C GLN A 77 -23.91 -9.84 -6.60
N LEU A 78 -23.09 -8.82 -6.34
CA LEU A 78 -22.02 -8.42 -7.26
C LEU A 78 -20.97 -9.51 -7.45
N LEU A 79 -20.68 -10.29 -6.40
CA LEU A 79 -19.73 -11.40 -6.43
C LEU A 79 -20.15 -12.52 -7.40
N GLN A 80 -21.45 -12.77 -7.62
CA GLN A 80 -21.95 -13.84 -8.48
C GLN A 80 -21.47 -13.71 -9.94
N ASN A 81 -21.38 -12.48 -10.44
CA ASN A 81 -20.97 -12.16 -11.81
C ASN A 81 -19.72 -11.27 -11.84
N LEU A 82 -18.91 -11.31 -10.78
CA LEU A 82 -17.69 -10.53 -10.71
C LEU A 82 -16.65 -11.13 -11.67
N ARG A 83 -16.17 -10.29 -12.57
CA ARG A 83 -15.00 -10.61 -13.39
C ARG A 83 -13.80 -9.90 -12.77
N PRO A 84 -12.66 -10.59 -12.64
CA PRO A 84 -11.42 -9.94 -12.25
C PRO A 84 -11.16 -8.76 -13.18
N ASP A 85 -10.67 -7.66 -12.60
CA ASP A 85 -10.09 -6.58 -13.37
C ASP A 85 -8.78 -7.06 -14.01
N GLN A 86 -8.90 -7.69 -15.18
CA GLN A 86 -7.79 -8.11 -16.05
C GLN A 86 -7.09 -6.89 -16.66
N ASP A 87 -7.87 -5.82 -16.90
CA ASP A 87 -7.47 -4.57 -17.55
C ASP A 87 -7.23 -3.45 -16.55
N GLY A 88 -6.42 -3.72 -15.53
CA GLY A 88 -5.70 -2.62 -14.92
C GLY A 88 -4.79 -2.02 -15.99
N ALA A 89 -5.30 -1.14 -16.85
CA ALA A 89 -4.54 -0.26 -17.75
C ALA A 89 -3.71 0.76 -16.95
N GLY A 90 -3.22 0.34 -15.79
CA GLY A 90 -2.23 1.04 -15.01
C GLY A 90 -0.95 1.14 -15.82
N ARG A 91 -0.21 2.18 -15.53
CA ARG A 91 0.98 2.55 -16.29
C ARG A 91 2.04 1.50 -16.07
N LEU A 92 2.86 1.24 -17.09
CA LEU A 92 4.15 0.59 -16.88
C LEU A 92 5.13 1.64 -16.40
N ILE A 93 5.69 1.43 -15.21
CA ILE A 93 6.61 2.34 -14.54
C ILE A 93 7.94 1.63 -14.37
N GLU A 94 8.96 2.14 -15.04
CA GLU A 94 10.33 1.63 -14.91
C GLU A 94 11.00 2.27 -13.69
N LEU A 95 11.46 1.44 -12.76
CA LEU A 95 12.18 1.89 -11.57
C LEU A 95 13.65 1.51 -11.67
N PRO A 96 14.60 2.46 -11.76
CA PRO A 96 16.02 2.14 -11.71
C PRO A 96 16.38 1.60 -10.33
N VAL A 97 17.15 0.52 -10.26
CA VAL A 97 17.56 -0.13 -9.01
C VAL A 97 19.04 -0.43 -9.00
N VAL A 98 19.74 0.05 -7.96
CA VAL A 98 21.08 -0.43 -7.61
C VAL A 98 20.91 -1.69 -6.77
N TYR A 99 21.34 -2.83 -7.29
CA TYR A 99 21.22 -4.13 -6.62
C TYR A 99 22.45 -4.48 -5.79
N GLY A 100 22.25 -5.20 -4.69
CA GLY A 100 23.33 -5.74 -3.86
C GLY A 100 24.12 -4.68 -3.08
N GLY A 101 25.23 -5.11 -2.47
CA GLY A 101 26.06 -4.25 -1.62
C GLY A 101 25.26 -3.57 -0.51
N ASP A 102 25.58 -2.31 -0.22
CA ASP A 102 24.86 -1.51 0.79
C ASP A 102 23.42 -1.19 0.40
N ALA A 103 23.11 -1.17 -0.91
CA ALA A 103 21.76 -0.94 -1.42
C ALA A 103 20.86 -2.17 -1.24
N GLY A 104 21.44 -3.37 -1.26
CA GLY A 104 20.75 -4.66 -1.20
C GLY A 104 21.51 -5.68 -0.35
N PRO A 105 21.62 -5.48 0.97
CA PRO A 105 22.49 -6.28 1.83
C PRO A 105 22.07 -7.76 1.93
N ASP A 106 20.81 -8.09 1.60
CA ASP A 106 20.29 -9.46 1.67
C ASP A 106 20.32 -10.18 0.31
N LEU A 107 20.76 -9.54 -0.78
CA LEU A 107 20.72 -10.15 -2.12
C LEU A 107 21.52 -11.46 -2.19
N ALA A 108 22.69 -11.50 -1.56
CA ALA A 108 23.53 -12.71 -1.54
C ALA A 108 22.84 -13.86 -0.79
N ASP A 109 22.17 -13.56 0.32
CA ASP A 109 21.41 -14.53 1.10
C ASP A 109 20.21 -15.05 0.32
N VAL A 110 19.46 -14.15 -0.33
CA VAL A 110 18.33 -14.51 -1.20
C VAL A 110 18.80 -15.45 -2.30
N ALA A 111 19.84 -15.08 -3.05
CA ALA A 111 20.39 -15.90 -4.12
C ALA A 111 20.82 -17.29 -3.60
N LYS A 112 21.52 -17.35 -2.45
CA LYS A 112 21.96 -18.59 -1.83
C LYS A 112 20.79 -19.50 -1.43
N MET A 113 19.75 -18.96 -0.80
CA MET A 113 18.54 -19.73 -0.43
C MET A 113 17.84 -20.32 -1.66
N SER A 114 17.91 -19.61 -2.79
CA SER A 114 17.32 -19.99 -4.07
C SER A 114 18.19 -20.91 -4.92
N GLY A 115 19.42 -21.22 -4.50
CA GLY A 115 20.38 -21.98 -5.32
C GLY A 115 20.85 -21.21 -6.58
N LEU A 116 20.82 -19.88 -6.54
CA LEU A 116 21.16 -18.97 -7.63
C LEU A 116 22.45 -18.20 -7.31
N THR A 117 23.09 -17.68 -8.35
CA THR A 117 24.03 -16.57 -8.24
C THR A 117 23.29 -15.25 -8.01
N THR A 118 23.98 -14.25 -7.46
CA THR A 118 23.40 -12.90 -7.32
C THR A 118 22.99 -12.31 -8.66
N ARG A 119 23.76 -12.57 -9.73
CA ARG A 119 23.44 -12.14 -11.09
C ARG A 119 22.12 -12.76 -11.58
N GLU A 120 21.94 -14.06 -11.43
CA GLU A 120 20.70 -14.74 -11.82
C GLU A 120 19.50 -14.25 -11.00
N ALA A 121 19.69 -14.00 -9.70
CA ALA A 121 18.63 -13.44 -8.86
C ALA A 121 18.21 -12.03 -9.32
N ILE A 122 19.17 -11.18 -9.69
CA ILE A 122 18.91 -9.86 -10.28
C ILE A 122 18.13 -10.03 -11.58
N GLU A 123 18.62 -10.87 -12.50
CA GLU A 123 18.01 -11.07 -13.82
C GLU A 123 16.55 -11.56 -13.71
N LEU A 124 16.30 -12.53 -12.83
CA LEU A 124 14.96 -13.04 -12.56
C LEU A 124 14.04 -11.97 -11.96
N HIS A 125 14.54 -11.13 -11.07
CA HIS A 125 13.74 -10.06 -10.46
C HIS A 125 13.49 -8.91 -11.43
N SER A 126 14.46 -8.54 -12.28
CA SER A 126 14.31 -7.38 -13.17
C SER A 126 13.54 -7.67 -14.45
N ARG A 127 13.47 -8.94 -14.87
CA ARG A 127 12.86 -9.32 -16.16
C ARG A 127 11.34 -9.25 -16.18
N GLN A 128 10.69 -9.32 -15.02
CA GLN A 128 9.24 -9.39 -14.90
C GLN A 128 8.63 -8.01 -14.64
N ASP A 129 7.45 -7.79 -15.22
CA ASP A 129 6.58 -6.67 -14.85
C ASP A 129 5.70 -7.11 -13.68
N TYR A 130 5.83 -6.43 -12.55
CA TYR A 130 5.05 -6.73 -11.36
C TYR A 130 3.85 -5.81 -11.25
N GLN A 131 2.66 -6.38 -11.08
CA GLN A 131 1.48 -5.59 -10.81
C GLN A 131 1.50 -5.10 -9.35
N VAL A 132 1.12 -3.84 -9.13
CA VAL A 132 0.79 -3.29 -7.81
C VAL A 132 -0.54 -3.89 -7.36
N LEU A 133 -0.48 -4.90 -6.49
CA LEU A 133 -1.65 -5.63 -6.01
C LEU A 133 -2.43 -4.84 -4.96
N MET A 134 -1.73 -4.11 -4.11
CA MET A 134 -2.29 -3.12 -3.18
C MET A 134 -1.24 -2.08 -2.80
N VAL A 135 -1.69 -0.98 -2.19
CA VAL A 135 -0.83 0.03 -1.56
C VAL A 135 -1.27 0.16 -0.09
N GLY A 136 -0.32 0.15 0.84
CA GLY A 136 -0.63 0.15 2.28
C GLY A 136 0.62 -0.08 3.14
N PHE A 137 0.49 -0.31 4.45
CA PHE A 137 1.59 -0.32 5.45
C PHE A 137 2.21 1.05 5.75
N ALA A 138 2.57 1.81 4.71
CA ALA A 138 3.00 3.20 4.80
C ALA A 138 2.45 3.97 3.59
N PRO A 139 2.40 5.31 3.61
CA PRO A 139 1.96 6.11 2.46
C PRO A 139 2.71 5.71 1.18
N GLY A 140 1.98 5.17 0.21
CA GLY A 140 2.52 4.79 -1.09
C GLY A 140 3.36 3.50 -1.14
N PHE A 141 3.46 2.70 -0.06
CA PHE A 141 4.22 1.44 -0.11
C PHE A 141 3.47 0.42 -0.99
N PRO A 142 4.05 -0.01 -2.13
CA PRO A 142 3.41 -0.93 -3.07
C PRO A 142 3.71 -2.38 -2.68
N TYR A 143 2.68 -3.21 -2.65
CA TYR A 143 2.83 -4.65 -2.64
C TYR A 143 2.77 -5.16 -4.07
N LEU A 144 3.93 -5.55 -4.59
CA LEU A 144 4.14 -6.00 -5.95
C LEU A 144 4.21 -7.52 -5.98
N GLY A 145 3.59 -8.15 -6.96
CA GLY A 145 3.63 -9.60 -7.05
C GLY A 145 3.14 -10.16 -8.38
N ILE A 146 3.33 -11.45 -8.62
CA ILE A 146 3.99 -12.42 -7.73
C ILE A 146 5.43 -12.65 -8.21
N VAL A 147 6.40 -12.73 -7.29
CA VAL A 147 7.80 -13.03 -7.65
C VAL A 147 7.95 -14.47 -8.13
N ALA A 148 8.96 -14.72 -8.97
CA ALA A 148 9.33 -16.07 -9.40
C ALA A 148 9.49 -17.00 -8.18
N ALA A 149 9.01 -18.24 -8.30
CA ALA A 149 8.99 -19.19 -7.18
C ALA A 149 10.37 -19.41 -6.55
N SER A 150 11.44 -19.36 -7.35
CA SER A 150 12.82 -19.46 -6.90
C SER A 150 13.24 -18.28 -6.02
N LEU A 151 12.75 -17.06 -6.26
CA LEU A 151 13.11 -15.86 -5.48
C LEU A 151 12.36 -15.73 -4.16
N ARG A 152 11.35 -16.57 -3.92
CA ARG A 152 10.55 -16.50 -2.70
C ARG A 152 11.43 -16.68 -1.48
N SER A 153 11.39 -15.71 -0.58
CA SER A 153 12.29 -15.66 0.57
C SER A 153 11.52 -15.23 1.80
N PRO A 154 11.63 -15.95 2.94
CA PRO A 154 10.94 -15.56 4.15
C PRO A 154 11.46 -14.22 4.67
N ARG A 155 10.60 -13.53 5.41
CA ARG A 155 11.01 -12.34 6.19
C ARG A 155 12.18 -12.67 7.11
N LEU A 156 12.97 -11.65 7.43
CA LEU A 156 13.92 -11.71 8.52
C LEU A 156 13.20 -12.07 9.83
N ARG A 157 13.81 -12.94 10.62
CA ARG A 157 13.29 -13.31 11.95
C ARG A 157 13.23 -12.11 12.89
N VAL A 158 14.21 -11.21 12.79
CA VAL A 158 14.25 -9.94 13.54
C VAL A 158 14.20 -8.81 12.53
N PRO A 159 13.12 -8.01 12.50
CA PRO A 159 13.03 -6.85 11.62
C PRO A 159 14.14 -5.83 11.89
N ARG A 160 14.59 -5.14 10.84
CA ARG A 160 15.46 -3.98 10.99
C ARG A 160 14.68 -2.85 11.65
N THR A 161 15.32 -2.13 12.56
CA THR A 161 14.77 -0.90 13.17
C THR A 161 14.66 0.23 12.16
N ARG A 162 15.50 0.21 11.12
CA ARG A 162 15.52 1.18 10.04
C ARG A 162 15.82 0.52 8.70
N VAL A 163 14.89 0.66 7.76
CA VAL A 163 15.06 0.37 6.34
C VAL A 163 15.08 1.71 5.62
N PRO A 164 16.12 2.02 4.82
CA PRO A 164 16.18 3.27 4.06
C PRO A 164 15.01 3.43 3.08
N ALA A 165 14.58 4.66 2.85
CA ALA A 165 13.64 4.94 1.77
C ALA A 165 14.25 4.60 0.39
N GLY A 166 13.40 4.13 -0.51
CA GLY A 166 13.77 3.58 -1.82
C GLY A 166 14.25 2.13 -1.77
N SER A 167 14.41 1.51 -0.59
CA SER A 167 14.84 0.11 -0.52
C SER A 167 13.82 -0.80 -1.21
N VAL A 168 14.31 -1.71 -2.03
CA VAL A 168 13.56 -2.77 -2.71
C VAL A 168 13.76 -4.05 -1.92
N GLY A 169 12.67 -4.72 -1.55
CA GLY A 169 12.76 -5.95 -0.78
C GLY A 169 11.84 -7.04 -1.28
N ILE A 170 12.13 -8.28 -0.87
CA ILE A 170 11.29 -9.45 -1.06
C ILE A 170 10.83 -9.99 0.30
N ALA A 171 9.56 -10.38 0.38
CA ALA A 171 9.01 -11.18 1.47
C ALA A 171 8.00 -12.18 0.92
N ASP A 172 8.26 -13.46 1.16
CA ASP A 172 7.50 -14.58 0.66
C ASP A 172 7.33 -14.47 -0.86
N ALA A 173 6.10 -14.31 -1.34
CA ALA A 173 5.77 -14.21 -2.76
C ALA A 173 5.72 -12.77 -3.30
N LEU A 174 6.07 -11.78 -2.50
CA LEU A 174 5.90 -10.36 -2.82
C LEU A 174 7.25 -9.64 -2.89
N THR A 175 7.31 -8.64 -3.77
CA THR A 175 8.34 -7.60 -3.80
C THR A 175 7.70 -6.23 -3.55
N GLY A 176 8.49 -5.21 -3.28
CA GLY A 176 7.98 -3.93 -2.80
C GLY A 176 9.07 -2.90 -2.61
N VAL A 177 8.67 -1.63 -2.53
CA VAL A 177 9.59 -0.50 -2.40
C VAL A 177 9.21 0.33 -1.18
N TYR A 178 10.13 0.48 -0.24
CA TYR A 178 9.92 1.29 0.96
C TYR A 178 9.87 2.77 0.57
N PRO A 179 8.71 3.47 0.69
CA PRO A 179 8.59 4.86 0.27
C PRO A 179 9.21 5.83 1.28
N LEU A 180 9.33 5.38 2.53
CA LEU A 180 9.81 6.13 3.69
C LEU A 180 10.82 5.29 4.46
N SER A 181 11.60 5.95 5.33
CA SER A 181 12.47 5.25 6.28
C SER A 181 11.62 4.68 7.43
N THR A 182 11.41 3.36 7.45
CA THR A 182 10.58 2.67 8.47
C THR A 182 11.29 1.44 9.00
N PRO A 183 10.89 0.87 10.15
CA PRO A 183 11.24 -0.51 10.48
C PRO A 183 10.72 -1.49 9.41
N GLY A 184 11.39 -2.62 9.22
CA GLY A 184 10.99 -3.59 8.19
C GLY A 184 11.74 -4.91 8.25
N GLY A 185 11.03 -6.00 7.97
CA GLY A 185 11.59 -7.36 7.99
C GLY A 185 11.78 -7.99 6.61
N TRP A 186 11.63 -7.24 5.53
CA TRP A 186 11.81 -7.79 4.17
C TRP A 186 13.29 -7.93 3.85
N ARG A 187 13.62 -8.91 3.01
CA ARG A 187 14.98 -9.13 2.50
C ARG A 187 15.29 -8.07 1.46
N LEU A 188 16.20 -7.14 1.77
CA LEU A 188 16.55 -6.00 0.93
C LEU A 188 17.53 -6.44 -0.16
N ILE A 189 17.12 -6.32 -1.42
CA ILE A 189 17.88 -6.80 -2.58
C ILE A 189 18.46 -5.66 -3.43
N GLY A 190 17.99 -4.43 -3.22
CA GLY A 190 18.48 -3.25 -3.90
C GLY A 190 17.80 -1.97 -3.41
N ARG A 191 18.09 -0.85 -4.07
CA ARG A 191 17.51 0.45 -3.75
C ARG A 191 17.28 1.28 -5.01
N THR A 192 16.13 1.95 -5.09
CA THR A 192 15.83 2.90 -6.16
C THR A 192 16.05 4.35 -5.71
N PRO A 193 16.58 5.23 -6.58
CA PRO A 193 16.59 6.68 -6.33
C PRO A 193 15.21 7.32 -6.56
N GLN A 194 14.24 6.59 -7.12
CA GLN A 194 12.92 7.13 -7.40
C GLN A 194 12.14 7.42 -6.12
N ILE A 195 11.64 8.63 -5.98
CA ILE A 195 10.78 9.03 -4.86
C ILE A 195 9.36 8.50 -5.10
N ILE A 196 8.99 7.47 -4.33
CA ILE A 196 7.69 6.79 -4.39
C ILE A 196 6.57 7.62 -3.76
N TYR A 197 6.88 8.32 -2.66
CA TYR A 197 5.96 9.19 -1.94
C TYR A 197 6.58 10.57 -1.75
N ASP A 198 5.88 11.61 -2.21
CA ASP A 198 6.26 13.01 -2.00
C ASP A 198 4.99 13.83 -1.67
N PRO A 199 4.77 14.18 -0.39
CA PRO A 199 3.56 14.91 0.04
C PRO A 199 3.42 16.30 -0.57
N ARG A 200 4.46 16.84 -1.22
CA ARG A 200 4.45 18.17 -1.83
C ARG A 200 3.94 18.15 -3.28
N ARG A 201 3.78 16.97 -3.89
CA ARG A 201 3.24 16.82 -5.25
C ARG A 201 1.71 16.89 -5.23
N PRO A 202 1.07 17.39 -6.31
CA PRO A 202 -0.38 17.31 -6.46
C PRO A 202 -0.89 15.87 -6.38
N ASP A 203 -0.14 14.92 -6.95
CA ASP A 203 -0.29 13.50 -6.71
C ASP A 203 0.89 12.99 -5.86
N PRO A 204 0.68 12.73 -4.55
CA PRO A 204 1.78 12.40 -3.66
C PRO A 204 2.30 10.98 -3.82
N ILE A 205 1.57 10.08 -4.50
CA ILE A 205 1.90 8.64 -4.55
C ILE A 205 2.11 8.21 -5.99
N LEU A 206 3.35 7.81 -6.29
CA LEU A 206 3.76 7.46 -7.65
C LEU A 206 3.06 6.20 -8.18
N LEU A 207 2.92 5.18 -7.34
CA LEU A 207 2.48 3.84 -7.73
C LEU A 207 1.05 3.58 -7.24
N ARG A 208 0.13 3.27 -8.14
CA ARG A 208 -1.28 3.02 -7.83
C ARG A 208 -1.64 1.54 -7.97
N PRO A 209 -2.61 1.00 -7.19
CA PRO A 209 -3.11 -0.34 -7.42
C PRO A 209 -3.52 -0.55 -8.89
N GLY A 210 -2.99 -1.60 -9.51
CA GLY A 210 -3.17 -1.89 -10.93
C GLY A 210 -2.05 -1.38 -11.86
N ASP A 211 -1.20 -0.44 -11.43
CA ASP A 211 0.04 -0.11 -12.16
C ASP A 211 0.97 -1.33 -12.28
N HIS A 212 1.83 -1.33 -13.28
CA HIS A 212 2.90 -2.32 -13.45
C HIS A 212 4.26 -1.67 -13.20
N VAL A 213 5.14 -2.40 -12.53
CA VAL A 213 6.50 -1.96 -12.22
C VAL A 213 7.49 -2.90 -12.86
N ARG A 214 8.40 -2.34 -13.66
CA ARG A 214 9.59 -3.03 -14.15
C ARG A 214 10.80 -2.49 -13.42
N PHE A 215 11.55 -3.35 -12.76
CA PHE A 215 12.80 -2.94 -12.13
C PHE A 215 13.94 -2.98 -13.14
N VAL A 216 14.64 -1.86 -13.31
CA VAL A 216 15.72 -1.71 -14.28
C VAL A 216 17.05 -1.66 -13.53
N PRO A 217 17.92 -2.69 -13.64
CA PRO A 217 19.20 -2.69 -12.96
C PRO A 217 20.09 -1.54 -13.45
N VAL A 218 20.66 -0.77 -12.52
CA VAL A 218 21.65 0.27 -12.79
C VAL A 218 22.87 0.07 -11.90
N THR A 219 24.04 0.52 -12.37
CA THR A 219 25.31 0.31 -11.65
C THR A 219 25.42 1.15 -10.39
N SER A 220 24.95 2.40 -10.43
CA SER A 220 24.98 3.33 -9.30
C SER A 220 23.90 4.39 -9.44
N ALA A 221 23.53 5.02 -8.33
CA ALA A 221 22.60 6.14 -8.28
C ALA A 221 22.84 6.99 -7.04
N LEU A 222 22.49 8.28 -7.11
CA LEU A 222 22.36 9.14 -5.95
C LEU A 222 20.96 9.01 -5.37
N PHE A 223 20.86 8.66 -4.09
CA PHE A 223 19.57 8.51 -3.42
C PHE A 223 19.14 9.84 -2.81
N PRO A 224 18.02 10.44 -3.27
CA PRO A 224 17.55 11.68 -2.70
C PRO A 224 17.08 11.48 -1.26
N GLU A 225 17.19 12.54 -0.46
CA GLU A 225 16.47 12.60 0.79
C GLU A 225 14.97 12.70 0.50
N ILE A 226 14.18 11.89 1.21
CA ILE A 226 12.73 11.97 1.09
C ILE A 226 12.26 13.20 1.88
N PRO A 227 11.43 14.07 1.29
CA PRO A 227 10.89 15.22 1.99
C PRO A 227 10.04 14.73 3.17
N LEU A 228 10.53 14.93 4.39
CA LEU A 228 9.76 14.69 5.61
C LEU A 228 9.00 15.97 5.93
N GLY A 229 7.74 16.05 5.50
CA GLY A 229 6.87 17.16 5.88
C GLY A 229 5.75 17.37 4.89
N SER A 230 4.59 17.82 5.39
CA SER A 230 3.59 18.51 4.56
C SER A 230 4.29 19.54 3.66
N PRO A 231 3.69 20.00 2.53
CA PRO A 231 4.02 21.35 2.06
C PRO A 231 4.00 22.22 3.32
N GLY A 232 5.15 22.82 3.68
CA GLY A 232 5.34 23.46 4.98
C GLY A 232 4.10 24.29 5.30
N LEU A 233 3.63 24.27 6.56
CA LEU A 233 2.43 25.00 7.01
C LEU A 233 2.29 26.23 6.13
N VAL A 234 1.31 26.22 5.22
CA VAL A 234 1.17 27.28 4.23
C VAL A 234 1.23 28.57 5.04
N GLU A 235 2.20 29.43 4.72
CA GLU A 235 2.40 30.71 5.41
C GLU A 235 1.02 31.32 5.63
N PRO A 236 0.54 31.37 6.88
CA PRO A 236 -0.86 31.67 7.11
C PRO A 236 -1.11 33.09 6.60
N THR A 237 -1.97 33.22 5.59
CA THR A 237 -2.32 34.51 4.98
C THR A 237 -3.29 35.33 5.85
N GLY A 238 -3.72 34.76 6.97
CA GLY A 238 -4.65 35.35 7.91
C GLY A 238 -4.00 36.29 8.93
N ARG A 239 -4.85 36.91 9.77
CA ARG A 239 -4.38 37.68 10.92
C ARG A 239 -3.90 36.73 12.02
N PRO A 240 -2.77 37.02 12.70
CA PRO A 240 -2.33 36.24 13.85
C PRO A 240 -3.44 36.17 14.92
N ALA A 241 -3.81 34.95 15.34
CA ALA A 241 -4.83 34.72 16.37
C ALA A 241 -4.22 34.39 17.74
N MET A 242 -3.11 33.65 17.74
CA MET A 242 -2.39 33.25 18.95
C MET A 242 -0.91 33.06 18.66
N GLU A 243 -0.09 33.13 19.70
CA GLU A 243 1.34 32.82 19.66
C GLU A 243 1.61 31.63 20.57
N VAL A 244 2.27 30.60 20.03
CA VAL A 244 2.72 29.45 20.82
C VAL A 244 4.00 29.84 21.55
N ARG A 245 3.89 30.13 22.85
CA ARG A 245 5.04 30.48 23.71
C ARG A 245 5.86 29.25 24.12
N ASP A 246 5.18 28.16 24.41
CA ASP A 246 5.77 26.88 24.76
C ASP A 246 4.83 25.76 24.27
N ALA A 247 5.37 24.74 23.62
CA ALA A 247 4.60 23.66 23.03
C ALA A 247 4.75 22.39 23.86
N GLY A 248 3.63 21.84 24.34
CA GLY A 248 3.62 20.54 25.00
C GLY A 248 3.96 19.39 24.05
N LEU A 249 4.27 18.21 24.60
CA LEU A 249 4.47 16.98 23.84
C LEU A 249 3.28 16.70 22.92
N TYR A 250 3.56 16.45 21.63
CA TYR A 250 2.54 16.15 20.61
C TYR A 250 1.48 17.25 20.41
N THR A 251 1.84 18.52 20.63
CA THR A 251 0.99 19.65 20.23
C THR A 251 0.83 19.64 18.71
N THR A 252 -0.38 19.35 18.23
CA THR A 252 -0.69 19.27 16.80
C THR A 252 -1.97 20.03 16.49
N VAL A 253 -2.06 20.56 15.27
CA VAL A 253 -3.32 21.09 14.72
C VAL A 253 -4.04 19.94 14.04
N GLN A 254 -5.27 19.66 14.46
CA GLN A 254 -6.08 18.57 13.94
C GLN A 254 -7.42 19.13 13.47
N ASP A 255 -7.94 18.54 12.39
CA ASP A 255 -9.31 18.69 11.93
C ASP A 255 -10.09 17.39 12.24
N LEU A 256 -11.21 17.17 11.54
CA LEU A 256 -11.99 15.93 11.64
C LEU A 256 -11.30 14.71 10.98
N GLY A 257 -10.11 14.91 10.41
CA GLY A 257 -9.35 13.91 9.69
C GLY A 257 -9.70 13.85 8.21
N ARG A 258 -9.08 12.89 7.52
CA ARG A 258 -9.22 12.63 6.10
C ARG A 258 -9.91 11.29 5.82
N THR A 259 -10.68 11.28 4.74
CA THR A 259 -11.29 10.08 4.16
C THR A 259 -10.78 9.87 2.73
N GLY A 260 -10.97 8.67 2.19
CA GLY A 260 -10.66 8.34 0.79
C GLY A 260 -9.18 8.11 0.47
N SER A 261 -8.29 8.14 1.47
CA SER A 261 -6.84 8.03 1.28
C SER A 261 -6.21 6.78 1.92
N ARG A 262 -6.96 5.97 2.67
CA ARG A 262 -6.46 4.76 3.35
C ARG A 262 -6.09 3.66 2.37
N SER A 263 -6.75 3.60 1.22
CA SER A 263 -6.38 2.74 0.08
C SER A 263 -4.98 3.03 -0.48
N LEU A 264 -4.36 4.13 -0.03
CA LEU A 264 -3.03 4.57 -0.41
C LEU A 264 -2.04 4.56 0.77
N GLY A 265 -2.44 3.98 1.91
CA GLY A 265 -1.61 3.90 3.12
C GLY A 265 -1.55 5.20 3.93
N LEU A 266 -2.38 6.20 3.62
CA LEU A 266 -2.49 7.43 4.42
C LEU A 266 -3.50 7.21 5.57
N PRO A 267 -3.13 7.48 6.83
CA PRO A 267 -4.04 7.35 7.96
C PRO A 267 -5.09 8.46 7.92
N SER A 268 -6.22 8.25 8.60
CA SER A 268 -7.25 9.29 8.73
C SER A 268 -6.79 10.53 9.48
N ALA A 269 -5.83 10.39 10.40
CA ALA A 269 -5.49 11.46 11.34
C ALA A 269 -6.75 12.05 11.99
N GLY A 270 -6.73 13.35 12.28
CA GLY A 270 -7.82 14.06 12.95
C GLY A 270 -7.74 13.97 14.47
N ALA A 271 -8.67 14.65 15.12
CA ALA A 271 -8.78 14.60 16.57
C ALA A 271 -9.02 13.16 17.05
N MET A 272 -8.29 12.78 18.11
CA MET A 272 -8.47 11.47 18.76
C MET A 272 -9.85 11.34 19.41
N ASP A 273 -10.42 12.46 19.86
CA ASP A 273 -11.81 12.58 20.30
C ASP A 273 -12.57 13.57 19.38
N PRO A 274 -13.20 13.06 18.30
CA PRO A 274 -13.95 13.90 17.38
C PRO A 274 -15.17 14.57 18.03
N ALA A 275 -15.77 13.95 19.06
CA ALA A 275 -16.95 14.51 19.72
C ALA A 275 -16.55 15.72 20.58
N ALA A 276 -15.44 15.64 21.31
CA ALA A 276 -14.89 16.77 22.04
C ALA A 276 -14.47 17.91 21.11
N LEU A 277 -13.85 17.60 19.96
CA LEU A 277 -13.51 18.63 18.96
C LEU A 277 -14.74 19.35 18.42
N GLN A 278 -15.85 18.65 18.18
CA GLN A 278 -17.09 19.26 17.66
C GLN A 278 -17.83 20.13 18.70
N LEU A 279 -17.57 19.91 19.99
CA LEU A 279 -18.15 20.71 21.07
C LEU A 279 -17.38 22.01 21.35
N ALA A 280 -16.09 22.06 20.99
CA ALA A 280 -15.19 23.18 21.23
C ALA A 280 -15.35 24.29 20.18
#